data_AF-A0A7C6D964-F1
#
_entry.id   AF-A0A7C6D964-F1
#
_cell.length_a   1.000
_cell.length_b   1.000
_cell.length_c   1.000
_cell.angle_alpha   90.00
_cell.angle_beta   90.00
_cell.angle_gamma   90.00
#
_symmetry.space_group_name_H-M   'P 1'
#
loop_
_entity.id
_entity.type
_entity.pdbx_description
1 polymer ?
#
loop_
_entity_poly.entity_id
_entity_poly.type
_entity_poly.pdbx_seq_one_letter_code
_entity_poly.pdbx_strand_id
1 'polypeptide(L)'
;PIIEELMLRGIMYSKLRQEISFTVANILQATVFGIYHGDIIQGIYAFGIGLLFGYIYEKGRTLLAPIIVHIIINGSGFLLQWLKLGPYIPIWLAIVVGGILLLIGMVLFNKNTKFINEA
;
A
#
# COMPACT_ATOMS: atom_id res chain seq x y z
N PRO A 1 -8.77 -4.73 -5.13
CA PRO A 1 -7.48 -4.03 -5.42
C PRO A 1 -7.50 -3.08 -6.62
N ILE A 2 -7.78 -3.55 -7.86
CA ILE A 2 -7.65 -2.71 -9.07
C ILE A 2 -8.54 -1.46 -9.03
N ILE A 3 -9.84 -1.65 -8.76
CA ILE A 3 -10.82 -0.54 -8.70
C ILE A 3 -10.48 0.40 -7.55
N GLU A 4 -10.09 -0.14 -6.39
CA GLU A 4 -9.69 0.66 -5.22
C GLU A 4 -8.50 1.57 -5.54
N GLU A 5 -7.45 1.04 -6.18
CA GLU A 5 -6.31 1.85 -6.62
C GLU A 5 -6.70 2.88 -7.68
N LEU A 6 -7.56 2.53 -8.64
CA LEU A 6 -8.02 3.47 -9.65
C LEU A 6 -8.78 4.64 -9.03
N MET A 7 -9.71 4.37 -8.11
CA MET A 7 -10.50 5.39 -7.44
C MET A 7 -9.64 6.26 -6.52
N LEU A 8 -8.79 5.64 -5.70
CA LEU A 8 -8.05 6.34 -4.66
C LEU A 8 -6.79 7.01 -5.18
N ARG A 9 -6.01 6.33 -6.01
CA ARG A 9 -4.71 6.83 -6.49
C ARG A 9 -4.89 7.49 -7.85
N GLY A 10 -5.64 6.84 -8.74
CA GLY A 10 -5.87 7.33 -10.10
C GLY A 10 -6.69 8.61 -10.14
N ILE A 11 -7.79 8.67 -9.39
CA ILE A 11 -8.73 9.79 -9.41
C ILE A 11 -8.54 10.72 -8.21
N MET A 12 -8.82 10.25 -7.00
CA MET A 12 -8.86 11.11 -5.81
C MET A 12 -7.49 11.75 -5.50
N TYR A 13 -6.45 10.94 -5.32
CA TYR A 13 -5.11 11.42 -5.04
C TYR A 13 -4.57 12.31 -6.16
N SER A 14 -4.69 11.89 -7.43
CA SER A 14 -4.25 12.71 -8.58
C SER A 14 -4.90 14.09 -8.59
N LYS A 15 -6.20 14.17 -8.26
CA LYS A 15 -6.89 15.46 -8.21
C LYS A 15 -6.46 16.30 -7.01
N LEU A 16 -6.33 15.70 -5.83
CA LEU A 16 -5.82 16.40 -4.65
C LEU A 16 -4.40 16.93 -4.86
N ARG A 17 -3.53 16.11 -5.45
CA ARG A 17 -2.10 16.43 -5.61
C ARG A 17 -1.83 17.62 -6.55
N GLN A 18 -2.81 18.00 -7.38
CA GLN A 18 -2.77 19.22 -8.21
C GLN A 18 -2.83 20.49 -7.35
N GLU A 19 -3.53 20.45 -6.21
CA GLU A 19 -3.86 21.63 -5.40
C GLU A 19 -3.10 21.65 -4.07
N ILE A 20 -2.71 20.48 -3.55
CA ILE A 20 -2.12 20.34 -2.21
C ILE A 20 -0.85 19.47 -2.20
N SER A 21 -0.09 19.59 -1.11
CA SER A 21 1.17 18.87 -0.92
C SER A 21 0.98 17.35 -0.86
N PHE A 22 2.05 16.62 -1.23
CA PHE A 22 2.09 15.16 -1.13
C PHE A 22 1.60 14.65 0.23
N THR A 23 2.12 15.21 1.31
CA THR A 23 1.81 14.75 2.67
C THR A 23 0.31 14.82 2.95
N VAL A 24 -0.32 15.96 2.65
CA VAL A 24 -1.76 16.15 2.92
C VAL A 24 -2.60 15.29 1.98
N ALA A 25 -2.27 15.25 0.68
CA ALA A 25 -2.98 14.42 -0.30
C ALA A 25 -2.91 12.93 0.05
N ASN A 26 -1.73 12.46 0.48
CA ASN A 26 -1.49 11.07 0.84
C ASN A 26 -2.23 10.68 2.12
N ILE A 27 -2.25 11.55 3.13
CA ILE A 27 -3.04 11.34 4.35
C ILE A 27 -4.52 11.25 4.01
N LEU A 28 -5.07 12.20 3.24
CA LEU A 28 -6.50 12.23 2.92
C LEU A 28 -6.97 10.97 2.16
N GLN A 29 -6.24 10.55 1.12
CA GLN A 29 -6.60 9.33 0.39
C GLN A 29 -6.47 8.08 1.27
N ALA A 30 -5.46 8.02 2.14
CA ALA A 30 -5.25 6.89 3.04
C ALA A 30 -6.34 6.81 4.11
N THR A 31 -6.79 7.95 4.63
CA THR A 31 -7.91 8.03 5.57
C THR A 31 -9.18 7.49 4.93
N VAL A 32 -9.48 7.93 3.71
CA VAL A 32 -10.63 7.44 2.96
C VAL A 32 -10.51 5.94 2.69
N PHE A 33 -9.33 5.45 2.32
CA PHE A 33 -9.07 4.02 2.15
C PHE A 33 -9.35 3.22 3.45
N GLY A 34 -8.87 3.70 4.59
CA GLY A 34 -9.12 3.06 5.89
C GLY A 34 -10.61 3.01 6.24
N ILE A 35 -11.33 4.12 6.06
CA ILE A 35 -12.76 4.21 6.36
C ILE A 35 -13.59 3.25 5.49
N TYR A 36 -13.26 3.11 4.21
CA TYR A 36 -13.99 2.25 3.28
C TYR A 36 -14.04 0.77 3.67
N HIS A 37 -13.16 0.31 4.56
CA HIS A 37 -13.14 -1.08 4.98
C HIS A 37 -14.23 -1.44 6.00
N GLY A 38 -14.85 -0.47 6.68
CA GLY A 38 -16.01 -0.70 7.55
C GLY A 38 -15.74 -1.43 8.87
N ASP A 39 -14.50 -1.84 9.13
CA ASP A 39 -14.04 -2.39 10.41
C ASP A 39 -12.91 -1.52 10.98
N ILE A 40 -12.91 -1.28 12.29
CA ILE A 40 -11.95 -0.36 12.93
C ILE A 40 -10.53 -0.92 12.94
N ILE A 41 -10.36 -2.22 13.18
CA ILE A 41 -9.06 -2.86 13.22
C ILE A 41 -8.49 -2.88 11.81
N GLN A 42 -9.31 -3.26 10.83
CA GLN A 42 -8.98 -3.22 9.41
C GLN A 42 -8.67 -1.82 8.92
N GLY A 43 -9.48 -0.83 9.30
CA GLY A 43 -9.28 0.55 8.93
C GLY A 43 -7.95 1.11 9.40
N ILE A 44 -7.49 0.75 10.61
CA ILE A 44 -6.19 1.20 11.15
C ILE A 44 -5.03 0.67 10.30
N TYR A 45 -4.97 -0.63 10.03
CA TYR A 45 -3.86 -1.16 9.22
C TYR A 45 -4.02 -0.79 7.73
N ALA A 46 -5.24 -0.69 7.22
CA ALA A 46 -5.52 -0.23 5.86
C ALA A 46 -5.07 1.22 5.66
N PHE A 47 -5.27 2.11 6.65
CA PHE A 47 -4.72 3.47 6.61
C PHE A 47 -3.20 3.47 6.45
N GLY A 48 -2.48 2.68 7.27
CA GLY A 48 -1.02 2.58 7.18
C GLY A 48 -0.54 2.05 5.82
N ILE A 49 -1.18 1.00 5.30
CA ILE A 49 -0.91 0.46 3.96
C ILE A 49 -1.28 1.48 2.87
N GLY A 50 -2.36 2.25 3.08
CA GLY A 50 -2.81 3.29 2.16
C GLY A 50 -1.78 4.41 2.00
N LEU A 51 -1.11 4.81 3.09
CA LEU A 51 0.00 5.76 3.03
C LEU A 51 1.17 5.23 2.19
N LEU A 52 1.48 3.93 2.32
CA LEU A 52 2.49 3.26 1.52
C LEU A 52 2.11 3.24 0.03
N PHE A 53 0.87 2.92 -0.31
CA PHE A 53 0.42 2.91 -1.71
C PHE A 53 0.47 4.29 -2.34
N GLY A 54 0.07 5.35 -1.63
CA GLY A 54 0.21 6.72 -2.14
C GLY A 54 1.67 7.13 -2.33
N TYR A 55 2.58 6.69 -1.46
CA TYR A 55 4.03 6.89 -1.65
C TYR A 55 4.56 6.16 -2.89
N ILE A 56 4.21 4.89 -3.07
CA ILE A 56 4.61 4.08 -4.24
C ILE A 56 4.08 4.72 -5.52
N TYR A 57 2.84 5.20 -5.51
CA TYR A 57 2.24 5.89 -6.65
C TYR A 57 2.95 7.22 -6.96
N GLU A 58 3.19 8.07 -5.97
CA GLU A 58 3.85 9.37 -6.16
C GLU A 58 5.25 9.21 -6.75
N LYS A 59 6.03 8.25 -6.23
CA LYS A 59 7.41 8.06 -6.65
C LYS A 59 7.53 7.23 -7.93
N GLY A 60 6.69 6.21 -8.09
CA GLY A 60 6.69 5.33 -9.26
C GLY A 60 5.99 5.92 -10.48
N ARG A 61 5.19 6.98 -10.30
CA ARG A 61 4.41 7.66 -11.36
C ARG A 61 3.60 6.69 -12.23
N THR A 62 3.18 5.57 -11.64
CA THR A 62 2.43 4.51 -12.32
C THR A 62 1.42 3.89 -11.39
N LEU A 63 0.20 3.67 -11.90
CA LEU A 63 -0.85 2.95 -11.17
C LEU A 63 -0.53 1.45 -11.03
N LEU A 64 0.29 0.90 -11.93
CA LEU A 64 0.56 -0.53 -11.93
C LEU A 64 1.33 -0.97 -10.68
N ALA A 65 2.25 -0.14 -10.19
CA ALA A 65 3.05 -0.43 -9.01
C ALA A 65 2.21 -0.64 -7.74
N PRO A 66 1.36 0.32 -7.29
CA PRO A 66 0.51 0.11 -6.13
C PRO A 66 -0.54 -1.00 -6.37
N ILE A 67 -1.05 -1.19 -7.60
CA ILE A 67 -1.97 -2.31 -7.92
C ILE A 67 -1.33 -3.66 -7.64
N ILE A 68 -0.11 -3.89 -8.14
CA ILE A 68 0.59 -5.16 -7.94
C ILE A 68 0.84 -5.40 -6.46
N VAL A 69 1.34 -4.39 -5.74
CA VAL A 69 1.62 -4.53 -4.30
C VAL A 69 0.33 -4.80 -3.52
N HIS A 70 -0.77 -4.13 -3.85
CA HIS A 70 -2.07 -4.35 -3.21
C HIS A 70 -2.61 -5.77 -3.48
N ILE A 71 -2.49 -6.26 -4.71
CA ILE A 71 -2.85 -7.65 -5.03
C ILE A 71 -2.01 -8.65 -4.22
N ILE A 72 -0.71 -8.42 -4.09
CA ILE A 72 0.18 -9.30 -3.32
C ILE A 72 -0.21 -9.31 -1.84
N ILE A 73 -0.44 -8.14 -1.23
CA ILE A 73 -0.84 -8.04 0.18
C ILE A 73 -2.15 -8.78 0.43
N ASN A 74 -3.21 -8.48 -0.34
CA ASN A 74 -4.51 -9.13 -0.12
C ASN A 74 -4.47 -10.61 -0.50
N GLY A 75 -3.76 -10.96 -1.56
CA GLY A 75 -3.57 -12.34 -2.01
C GLY A 75 -2.83 -13.19 -0.98
N SER A 76 -1.81 -12.64 -0.32
CA SER A 76 -1.09 -13.33 0.77
C SER A 76 -2.02 -13.63 1.96
N GLY A 77 -2.88 -12.68 2.34
CA GLY A 77 -3.87 -12.88 3.40
C GLY A 77 -4.87 -13.98 3.04
N PHE A 78 -5.40 -13.94 1.81
CA PHE A 78 -6.30 -14.98 1.31
C PHE A 78 -5.62 -16.36 1.26
N LEU A 79 -4.38 -16.43 0.82
CA LEU A 79 -3.61 -17.68 0.76
C LEU A 79 -3.37 -18.28 2.15
N LEU A 80 -3.01 -17.45 3.14
CA LEU A 80 -2.85 -17.89 4.54
C LEU A 80 -4.15 -18.47 5.11
N GLN A 81 -5.28 -17.83 4.80
CA GLN A 81 -6.60 -18.31 5.19
C GLN A 81 -6.96 -19.62 4.48
N TRP A 82 -6.76 -19.71 3.17
CA TRP A 82 -7.08 -20.88 2.36
C TRP A 82 -6.27 -22.12 2.78
N LEU A 83 -4.98 -21.95 3.06
CA LEU A 83 -4.10 -23.00 3.57
C LEU A 83 -4.28 -23.29 5.07
N LYS A 84 -5.15 -22.55 5.77
CA LYS A 84 -5.37 -22.66 7.23
C LYS A 84 -4.08 -22.55 8.04
N LEU A 85 -3.15 -21.70 7.61
CA LEU A 85 -1.84 -21.54 8.25
C LEU A 85 -1.87 -20.63 9.49
N GLY A 86 -2.96 -19.87 9.69
CA GLY A 86 -3.11 -18.91 10.78
C GLY A 86 -2.74 -19.45 12.18
N PRO A 87 -3.22 -20.63 12.61
CA PRO A 87 -2.88 -21.19 13.91
C PRO A 87 -1.39 -21.56 14.08
N TYR A 88 -0.66 -21.79 12.99
CA TYR A 88 0.73 -22.21 13.02
C TYR A 88 1.73 -21.05 12.89
N ILE A 89 1.26 -19.89 12.44
CA ILE A 89 2.10 -18.70 12.25
C ILE A 89 1.82 -17.73 13.41
N PRO A 90 2.72 -17.63 14.39
CA PRO A 90 2.52 -16.68 15.47
C PRO A 90 2.62 -15.25 14.92
N ILE A 91 1.80 -14.34 15.46
CA ILE A 91 1.65 -12.99 14.92
C ILE A 91 2.97 -12.19 14.90
N TRP A 92 3.84 -12.40 15.89
CA TRP A 92 5.15 -11.74 15.93
C TRP A 92 6.04 -12.15 14.75
N LEU A 93 5.96 -13.41 14.31
CA LEU A 93 6.74 -13.89 13.16
C LEU A 93 6.24 -13.25 11.87
N ALA A 94 4.91 -13.15 11.70
CA ALA A 94 4.31 -12.48 10.55
C ALA A 94 4.72 -10.99 10.49
N ILE A 95 4.73 -10.30 11.63
CA ILE A 95 5.16 -8.89 11.73
C ILE A 95 6.65 -8.75 11.39
N VAL A 96 7.52 -9.60 11.94
CA VAL A 96 8.98 -9.52 11.69
C VAL A 96 9.29 -9.81 10.22
N VAL A 97 8.76 -10.91 9.67
CA VAL A 97 9.00 -11.30 8.27
C VAL A 97 8.39 -10.27 7.32
N GLY A 98 7.14 -9.86 7.54
CA GLY A 98 6.47 -8.83 6.74
C GLY A 98 7.20 -7.49 6.79
N GLY A 99 7.66 -7.08 7.96
CA GLY A 99 8.44 -5.86 8.16
C GLY A 99 9.77 -5.88 7.41
N ILE A 100 10.52 -6.99 7.50
CA ILE A 100 11.79 -7.15 6.76
C ILE A 100 11.55 -7.11 5.26
N LEU A 101 10.56 -7.85 4.76
CA LEU A 101 10.22 -7.87 3.33
C LEU A 101 9.81 -6.48 2.83
N LEU A 102 9.00 -5.76 3.62
CA LEU A 102 8.60 -4.39 3.30
C LEU A 102 9.79 -3.45 3.25
N LEU A 103 10.69 -3.50 4.25
CA LEU A 103 11.89 -2.65 4.30
C LEU A 103 12.81 -2.92 3.10
N ILE A 104 13.09 -4.19 2.79
CA ILE A 104 13.89 -4.57 1.62
C ILE A 104 13.21 -4.08 0.35
N GLY A 105 11.90 -4.32 0.20
CA GLY A 105 11.11 -3.86 -0.94
C GLY A 105 11.19 -2.34 -1.12
N MET A 106 11.06 -1.57 -0.04
CA MET A 106 11.19 -0.10 -0.08
C MET A 106 12.60 0.35 -0.46
N VAL A 107 13.65 -0.29 0.07
CA VAL A 107 15.04 0.03 -0.29
C VAL A 107 15.30 -0.22 -1.78
N LEU A 108 14.88 -1.38 -2.29
CA LEU A 108 15.04 -1.74 -3.71
C LEU A 108 14.22 -0.81 -4.61
N PHE A 109 12.96 -0.55 -4.26
CA PHE A 109 12.10 0.37 -4.99
C PHE A 109 12.71 1.77 -5.04
N ASN A 110 13.26 2.26 -3.94
CA ASN A 110 13.86 3.58 -3.86
C ASN A 110 15.15 3.72 -4.68
N LYS A 111 15.97 2.67 -4.72
CA LYS A 111 17.17 2.63 -5.57
C LYS A 111 16.78 2.65 -7.05
N ASN A 112 15.83 1.82 -7.45
CA ASN A 112 15.41 1.69 -8.84
C ASN A 112 14.71 2.95 -9.36
N THR A 113 13.85 3.57 -8.55
CA THR A 113 13.17 4.82 -8.93
C THR A 113 14.11 6.01 -8.94
N LYS A 114 15.18 6.02 -8.12
CA LYS A 114 16.21 7.06 -8.21
C LYS A 114 16.97 6.98 -9.53
N PHE A 115 17.36 5.78 -9.94
CA PHE A 115 18.01 5.54 -11.24
C PHE A 115 17.17 6.04 -12.43
N ILE A 116 15.85 5.78 -12.44
CA ILE A 116 14.95 6.24 -13.52
C ILE A 116 14.85 7.78 -13.58
N ASN A 117 14.90 8.47 -12.45
CA ASN A 117 14.80 9.93 -12.42
C ASN A 117 16.15 10.65 -12.69
N GLU A 118 17.27 9.93 -12.63
CA GLU A 118 18.63 10.44 -12.88
C GLU A 118 19.17 10.08 -14.29
N ALA A 119 18.52 9.16 -15.01
CA ALA A 119 18.84 8.75 -16.38
C ALA A 119 18.06 9.55 -17.43
#